data_AF-A0AAP4FU09-F1
#
_entry.id   AF-A0AAP4FU09-F1
#
_cell.length_a   1.000
_cell.length_b   1.000
_cell.length_c   1.000
_cell.angle_alpha   90.00
_cell.angle_beta   90.00
_cell.angle_gamma   90.00
#
_symmetry.space_group_name_H-M   'P 1'
#
loop_
_entity.id
_entity.type
_entity.pdbx_description
1 polymer ?
#
loop_
_entity_poly.entity_id
_entity_poly.type
_entity_poly.pdbx_seq_one_letter_code
_entity_poly.pdbx_strand_id
1 'polypeptide(L)' 'MRIDDIEVCQPITELVSFLIKNDFTIIEQKIADYHFHEVIIKMKKDSSPKALDISIEKISQPKPGTFFCECHWSSLIIE' A
#
# COMPACT_ATOMS: atom_id res chain seq x y z
N MET A 1 -3.29 10.93 -1.07
CA MET A 1 -1.83 10.84 -0.89
C MET A 1 -1.17 11.18 -2.23
N ARG A 2 0.07 11.70 -2.27
CA ARG A 2 0.79 11.98 -3.51
C ARG A 2 2.23 11.46 -3.45
N ILE A 3 2.74 10.93 -4.56
CA ILE A 3 4.13 10.48 -4.76
C ILE A 3 4.60 11.11 -6.07
N ASP A 4 5.72 11.84 -6.07
CA ASP A 4 6.27 12.50 -7.27
C ASP A 4 5.20 13.23 -8.11
N ASP A 5 4.39 14.06 -7.45
CA ASP A 5 3.26 14.81 -7.99
C ASP A 5 2.07 14.00 -8.55
N ILE A 6 2.16 12.67 -8.60
CA ILE A 6 1.06 11.78 -8.98
C ILE A 6 0.12 11.56 -7.79
N GLU A 7 -1.17 11.71 -8.04
CA GLU A 7 -2.21 11.36 -7.07
C GLU A 7 -2.35 9.84 -6.98
N VAL A 8 -2.12 9.32 -5.78
CA VAL A 8 -2.25 7.89 -5.50
C VAL A 8 -3.72 7.54 -5.34
N CYS A 9 -4.15 6.43 -5.93
CA CYS A 9 -5.54 6.01 -5.88
C CYS A 9 -6.06 5.84 -4.45
N GLN A 10 -7.38 6.02 -4.30
CA GLN A 10 -8.03 5.98 -2.99
C GLN A 10 -7.81 4.66 -2.24
N PRO A 11 -7.94 3.45 -2.83
CA PRO A 11 -7.75 2.20 -2.10
C PRO A 11 -6.34 2.04 -1.50
N ILE A 12 -5.30 2.47 -2.24
CA ILE A 12 -3.92 2.44 -1.71
C ILE A 12 -3.75 3.49 -0.60
N THR A 13 -4.32 4.68 -0.77
CA THR A 13 -4.28 5.73 0.27
C THR A 13 -4.94 5.24 1.56
N GLU A 14 -6.08 4.55 1.47
CA GLU A 14 -6.79 3.95 2.60
C GLU A 14 -5.97 2.83 3.24
N LEU A 15 -5.37 1.94 2.44
CA LEU A 15 -4.50 0.85 2.93
C LEU A 15 -3.29 1.39 3.69
N VAL A 16 -2.57 2.35 3.13
CA VAL A 16 -1.42 2.99 3.79
C VAL A 16 -1.87 3.64 5.10
N SER A 17 -2.99 4.37 5.09
CA SER A 17 -3.51 5.02 6.29
C SER A 17 -3.91 4.01 7.38
N PHE A 18 -4.51 2.88 6.99
CA PHE A 18 -4.83 1.78 7.90
C PHE A 18 -3.56 1.18 8.52
N LEU A 19 -2.54 0.91 7.71
CA LEU A 19 -1.29 0.33 8.18
C LEU A 19 -0.54 1.28 9.11
N ILE A 20 -0.47 2.58 8.80
CA ILE A 20 0.14 3.59 9.69
C ILE A 20 -0.55 3.61 11.06
N LYS A 21 -1.89 3.53 11.11
CA LYS A 21 -2.65 3.45 12.37
C LYS A 21 -2.39 2.16 13.16
N ASN A 22 -1.79 1.15 12.54
CA ASN A 22 -1.49 -0.16 13.11
C ASN A 22 0.02 -0.39 13.28
N ASP A 23 0.78 0.67 13.53
CA ASP A 23 2.24 0.65 13.79
C ASP A 23 3.08 0.14 12.60
N PHE A 24 2.75 0.60 11.38
CA PHE A 24 3.60 0.42 10.22
C PHE A 24 4.17 1.75 9.76
N THR A 25 5.43 1.72 9.32
CA THR A 25 6.12 2.86 8.76
C THR A 25 6.45 2.60 7.30
N ILE A 26 6.29 3.63 6.46
CA ILE A 26 6.72 3.60 5.06
C ILE A 26 8.25 3.62 5.02
N ILE A 27 8.85 2.70 4.27
CA ILE A 27 10.30 2.64 4.06
C ILE A 27 10.71 2.95 2.61
N GLU A 28 9.82 2.75 1.63
CA GLU A 28 10.06 3.08 0.22
C GLU A 28 8.75 3.49 -0.45
N GLN A 29 8.81 4.47 -1.34
CA GLN A 29 7.73 4.85 -2.25
C GLN A 29 8.34 5.19 -3.61
N LYS A 30 7.72 4.71 -4.68
CA LYS A 30 8.12 5.07 -6.05
C LYS A 30 6.98 4.91 -7.04
N ILE A 31 7.09 5.63 -8.14
CA ILE A 31 6.28 5.42 -9.33
C ILE A 31 6.88 4.25 -10.12
N ALA A 32 6.08 3.22 -10.38
CA ALA A 32 6.44 2.11 -11.26
C ALA A 32 6.10 2.43 -12.72
N ASP A 33 4.95 3.08 -12.96
CA ASP A 33 4.54 3.54 -14.28
C ASP A 33 3.80 4.89 -14.20
N TYR A 34 4.36 5.90 -14.88
CA TYR A 34 3.80 7.25 -14.93
C TYR A 34 2.53 7.37 -15.76
N HIS A 35 2.29 6.50 -16.74
CA HIS A 35 1.09 6.54 -17.59
C HIS A 35 -0.13 5.97 -16.87
N PHE A 36 0.10 4.92 -16.09
CA PHE A 36 -0.97 4.25 -15.34
C PHE A 36 -1.10 4.75 -13.91
N HIS A 37 -0.23 5.67 -13.48
CA HIS A 37 -0.12 6.13 -12.09
C HIS A 37 0.11 4.95 -11.14
N GLU A 38 0.84 3.93 -11.60
CA GLU A 38 1.14 2.74 -10.83
C GLU A 38 2.23 3.09 -9.81
N VAL A 39 1.97 2.79 -8.54
CA VAL A 39 2.93 3.03 -7.46
C VAL A 39 3.30 1.75 -6.74
N ILE A 40 4.53 1.70 -6.24
CA ILE A 40 5.01 0.65 -5.35
C ILE A 40 5.35 1.30 -4.02
N ILE A 41 4.74 0.79 -2.95
CA ILE A 41 4.97 1.25 -1.58
C ILE A 41 5.49 0.07 -0.77
N LYS A 42 6.56 0.28 -0.02
CA LYS A 42 7.04 -0.68 0.97
C LYS A 42 6.84 -0.12 2.36
N MET A 43 6.35 -0.97 3.25
CA MET A 43 6.14 -0.64 4.65
C MET A 43 6.77 -1.70 5.53
N LYS A 44 7.19 -1.31 6.72
CA LYS A 44 7.72 -2.20 7.75
C LYS A 44 6.82 -2.11 8.98
N LYS A 45 6.62 -3.23 9.66
CA LYS A 45 5.95 -3.24 10.97
C LYS A 45 6.94 -2.90 12.08
N ASP A 46 6.59 -1.95 12.93
CA ASP A 46 7.47 -1.50 14.02
C ASP A 46 7.27 -2.30 15.32
N SER A 47 6.14 -2.98 15.48
CA SER A 47 5.76 -3.73 16.68
C SER A 47 5.44 -5.21 16.41
N SER A 48 5.34 -6.01 17.49
CA SER A 48 5.09 -7.45 17.44
C SER A 48 3.86 -7.81 16.58
N PRO A 49 3.86 -8.95 15.87
CA PRO A 49 2.79 -9.32 14.95
C PRO A 49 1.46 -9.52 15.67
N LYS A 50 0.57 -8.51 15.62
CA LYS A 50 -0.88 -8.69 15.70
C LYS A 50 -1.44 -9.10 14.35
N ALA A 51 -2.42 -10.01 14.36
CA ALA A 51 -3.24 -10.29 13.19
C ALA A 51 -3.99 -9.02 12.78
N LEU A 52 -3.97 -8.71 11.49
CA LEU A 52 -4.69 -7.59 10.89
C LEU A 52 -5.72 -8.17 9.95
N ASP A 53 -6.96 -7.77 10.13
CA ASP A 53 -8.02 -8.04 9.17
C ASP A 53 -8.09 -6.84 8.22
N ILE A 54 -7.53 -7.02 7.02
CA ILE A 54 -7.48 -5.97 5.99
C ILE A 54 -8.59 -6.29 5.00
N SER A 55 -9.69 -5.54 5.11
CA SER A 55 -10.80 -5.58 4.16
C SER A 55 -11.00 -4.18 3.61
N ILE A 56 -10.34 -3.90 2.49
CA ILE A 56 -10.44 -2.63 1.76
C ILE A 56 -10.90 -2.97 0.34
N GLU A 57 -11.94 -2.28 -0.13
CA GLU A 57 -12.50 -2.51 -1.46
C GLU A 57 -11.42 -2.32 -2.54
N LYS A 58 -11.39 -3.19 -3.55
CA LYS A 58 -10.41 -3.17 -4.66
C LYS A 58 -8.95 -3.38 -4.23
N ILE A 59 -8.72 -3.85 -3.01
CA ILE A 59 -7.42 -4.37 -2.57
C ILE A 59 -7.51 -5.89 -2.48
N SER A 60 -6.63 -6.56 -3.22
CA SER A 60 -6.43 -8.01 -3.13
C SER A 60 -5.11 -8.32 -2.45
N GLN A 61 -5.03 -9.49 -1.80
CA GLN A 61 -3.80 -9.99 -1.18
C GLN A 61 -3.45 -11.37 -1.77
N PRO A 62 -2.80 -11.43 -2.93
CA PRO A 62 -2.46 -12.71 -3.56
C PRO A 62 -1.40 -13.49 -2.77
N LYS A 63 -0.61 -12.81 -1.92
CA LYS A 63 0.40 -13.42 -1.05
C LYS A 63 0.45 -12.70 0.29
N PRO A 64 0.75 -13.38 1.40
CA PRO A 64 0.91 -12.74 2.69
C PRO A 64 1.87 -11.54 2.61
N GLY A 65 1.44 -10.39 3.12
CA GLY A 65 2.22 -9.16 3.12
C GLY A 65 2.32 -8.44 1.77
N THR A 66 1.73 -8.95 0.68
CA THR A 66 1.70 -8.28 -0.62
C THR A 66 0.27 -7.95 -1.02
N PHE A 67 -0.01 -6.67 -1.21
CA PHE A 67 -1.32 -6.15 -1.58
C PHE A 67 -1.27 -5.52 -2.96
N PHE A 68 -2.34 -5.71 -3.75
CA PHE A 68 -2.49 -5.11 -5.07
C PHE A 68 -3.82 -4.39 -5.16
N CYS A 69 -3.78 -3.19 -5.72
CA CYS A 69 -4.97 -2.43 -6.07
C CYS A 69 -5.44 -2.79 -7.48
N GLU A 70 -6.74 -3.03 -7.62
CA GLU A 70 -7.36 -3.36 -8.92
C GLU A 70 -7.54 -2.13 -9.83
N CYS A 71 -7.41 -0.90 -9.31
CA CYS A 71 -7.59 0.32 -10.10
C CYS A 71 -6.46 0.59 -11.10
N HIS A 72 -5.20 0.44 -10.65
CA HIS A 72 -4.01 0.87 -11.39
C HIS A 72 -2.81 -0.07 -11.15
N TRP A 73 -3.07 -1.32 -10.72
CA TRP A 73 -2.06 -2.33 -10.37
C TRP A 73 -1.01 -1.92 -9.34
N SER A 74 -1.23 -0.80 -8.66
CA SER A 74 -0.36 -0.32 -7.59
C SER A 74 -0.25 -1.37 -6.49
N SER A 75 0.94 -1.50 -5.92
CA SER A 75 1.24 -2.55 -4.95
C SER A 75 1.80 -2.00 -3.65
N LEU A 76 1.50 -2.72 -2.56
CA LEU A 76 2.04 -2.48 -1.23
C LEU A 76 2.66 -3.75 -0.70
N ILE A 77 3.90 -3.66 -0.23
CA ILE A 77 4.68 -4.79 0.27
C ILE A 77 5.06 -4.52 1.73
N ILE A 78 4.79 -5.48 2.60
CA ILE A 78 5.25 -5.49 4.00
C ILE A 78 6.58 -6.26 4.07
N GLU A 79 7.63 -5.59 4.57
CA GLU A 79 8.95 -6.15 4.89
C GLU A 79 9.14 -6.40 6.39
#